data_AF-A0AAV1LHN0-F1
#
_entry.id   AF-A0AAV1LHN0-F1
#
_cell.length_a   1.000
_cell.length_b   1.000
_cell.length_c   1.000
_cell.angle_alpha   90.00
_cell.angle_beta   90.00
_cell.angle_gamma   90.00
#
_symmetry.space_group_name_H-M   'P 1'
#
loop_
_entity.id
_entity.type
_entity.pdbx_description
1 polymer ?
#
loop_
_entity_poly.entity_id
_entity_poly.type
_entity_poly.pdbx_seq_one_letter_code
_entity_poly.pdbx_strand_id
1 'polypeptide(L)'
;MWMNIAIYCIVIHLLTPGKTHLPENAVTPSNKIDQFCQLAETCIHDTIPICGTNGEKKRTFMDLCDLLEYACDTNEVYNHVDDMPDCPVFKNK
;
A
#
# COMPACT_ATOMS: atom_id res chain seq x y z
N MET A 1 -48.07 19.02 1.76
CA MET A 1 -46.99 18.52 2.65
C MET A 1 -46.37 17.22 2.09
N TRP A 2 -45.98 17.22 0.80
CA TRP A 2 -45.41 16.03 0.08
C TRP A 2 -44.10 16.37 -0.67
N MET A 3 -43.62 17.62 -0.60
CA MET A 3 -42.39 18.05 -1.27
C MET A 3 -41.12 17.75 -0.46
N ASN A 4 -41.22 17.58 0.87
CA ASN A 4 -40.05 17.41 1.75
C ASN A 4 -39.50 15.98 1.79
N ILE A 5 -40.32 14.97 1.48
CA ILE A 5 -39.92 13.55 1.54
C ILE A 5 -39.03 13.20 0.35
N ALA A 6 -39.35 13.71 -0.84
CA ALA A 6 -38.57 13.46 -2.06
C ALA A 6 -37.16 14.04 -1.97
N ILE A 7 -37.01 15.23 -1.35
CA ILE A 7 -35.71 15.89 -1.15
C ILE A 7 -34.85 15.08 -0.17
N TYR A 8 -35.46 14.56 0.91
CA TYR A 8 -34.74 13.74 1.89
C TYR A 8 -34.18 12.45 1.28
N CYS A 9 -34.92 11.78 0.38
CA CYS A 9 -34.46 10.57 -0.29
C CYS A 9 -33.27 10.81 -1.24
N ILE A 10 -33.23 11.95 -1.93
CA ILE A 10 -32.13 12.31 -2.84
C ILE A 10 -30.84 12.56 -2.05
N VAL A 11 -30.94 13.25 -0.90
CA VAL A 11 -29.78 13.52 -0.03
C VAL A 11 -29.20 12.22 0.55
N ILE A 12 -30.04 11.23 0.88
CA ILE A 12 -29.59 9.94 1.41
C ILE A 12 -28.84 9.10 0.35
N HIS A 13 -29.19 9.21 -0.93
CA HIS A 13 -28.50 8.47 -2.01
C HIS A 13 -27.15 9.08 -2.42
N LEU A 14 -26.87 10.34 -2.07
CA LEU A 14 -25.57 11.00 -2.33
C LEU A 14 -24.56 10.87 -1.18
N LEU A 15 -24.99 10.40 -0.01
CA LEU A 15 -24.16 10.31 1.19
C LEU A 15 -23.69 8.90 1.53
N THR A 16 -24.01 7.89 0.71
CA THR A 16 -23.37 6.58 0.87
C THR A 16 -21.95 6.67 0.31
N PRO A 17 -20.90 6.56 1.16
CA PRO A 17 -19.60 6.19 0.64
C PRO A 17 -19.78 4.79 0.07
N GLY A 18 -19.95 4.70 -1.25
CA GLY A 18 -19.77 3.46 -1.96
C GLY A 18 -18.37 2.96 -1.58
N LYS A 19 -18.30 2.02 -0.65
CA LYS A 19 -17.09 1.24 -0.40
C LYS A 19 -16.95 0.37 -1.62
N THR A 20 -16.34 0.94 -2.65
CA THR A 20 -15.76 0.20 -3.76
C THR A 20 -14.85 -0.84 -3.14
N HIS A 21 -15.25 -2.11 -3.23
CA HIS A 21 -14.30 -3.19 -3.08
C HIS A 21 -13.28 -3.00 -4.20
N LEU A 22 -12.10 -2.48 -3.87
CA LEU A 22 -11.00 -2.41 -4.80
C LEU A 22 -10.62 -3.86 -5.12
N PRO A 23 -10.67 -4.31 -6.39
CA PRO A 23 -10.30 -5.67 -6.73
C PRO A 23 -8.84 -5.89 -6.34
N GLU A 24 -8.54 -7.09 -5.83
CA GLU A 24 -7.22 -7.55 -5.34
C GLU A 24 -6.09 -7.49 -6.39
N ASN A 25 -6.42 -7.06 -7.61
CA ASN A 25 -5.52 -6.90 -8.75
C ASN A 25 -5.32 -5.44 -9.15
N ALA A 26 -5.55 -4.49 -8.25
CA ALA A 26 -5.29 -3.07 -8.51
C ALA A 26 -3.79 -2.86 -8.75
N VAL A 27 -3.41 -2.85 -10.03
CA VAL A 27 -2.12 -2.37 -10.49
C VAL A 27 -1.93 -1.00 -9.88
N THR A 28 -0.90 -0.86 -9.03
CA THR A 28 -0.55 0.42 -8.45
C THR A 28 -0.36 1.43 -9.59
N PRO A 29 -1.00 2.61 -9.53
CA PRO A 29 -0.88 3.59 -10.60
C PRO A 29 0.61 3.87 -10.84
N SER A 30 1.04 3.84 -12.11
CA SER A 30 2.45 3.98 -12.54
C SER A 30 3.17 5.13 -11.83
N ASN A 31 2.45 6.24 -11.61
CA ASN A 31 2.96 7.42 -10.91
C ASN A 31 3.50 7.14 -9.50
N LYS A 32 2.92 6.15 -8.80
CA LYS A 32 3.38 5.73 -7.46
C LYS A 32 4.64 4.86 -7.55
N ILE A 33 4.79 4.07 -8.60
CA ILE A 33 5.99 3.26 -8.82
C ILE A 33 7.19 4.16 -9.14
N ASP A 34 7.01 5.14 -10.02
CA ASP A 34 8.05 6.12 -10.33
C ASP A 34 8.54 6.86 -9.07
N GLN A 35 7.62 7.15 -8.15
CA GLN A 35 7.96 7.73 -6.85
C GLN A 35 8.86 6.79 -6.02
N PHE A 36 8.56 5.49 -5.96
CA PHE A 36 9.41 4.54 -5.24
C PHE A 36 10.82 4.43 -5.85
N CYS A 37 10.93 4.44 -7.17
CA CYS A 37 12.22 4.46 -7.87
C CYS A 37 13.07 5.69 -7.50
N GLN A 38 12.47 6.87 -7.48
CA GLN A 38 13.17 8.11 -7.11
C GLN A 38 13.60 8.12 -5.64
N LEU A 39 12.76 7.62 -4.74
CA LEU A 39 13.13 7.48 -3.34
C LEU A 39 14.26 6.47 -3.16
N ALA A 40 14.20 5.32 -3.85
CA ALA A 40 15.27 4.31 -3.80
C ALA A 40 16.63 4.88 -4.23
N GLU A 41 16.69 5.62 -5.35
CA GLU A 41 17.93 6.24 -5.86
C GLU A 41 18.58 7.25 -4.89
N THR A 42 17.79 7.86 -4.01
CA THR A 42 18.25 8.88 -3.05
C THR A 42 18.33 8.38 -1.61
N CYS A 43 17.97 7.11 -1.39
CA CYS A 43 17.95 6.47 -0.08
C CYS A 43 19.37 6.11 0.37
N ILE A 44 19.58 6.07 1.69
CA ILE A 44 20.85 5.67 2.31
C ILE A 44 20.60 4.36 3.03
N HIS A 45 21.32 3.30 2.62
CA HIS A 45 21.26 2.00 3.25
C HIS A 45 21.83 2.04 4.67
N ASP A 46 20.99 1.70 5.66
CA ASP A 46 21.36 1.59 7.08
C ASP A 46 21.50 0.14 7.55
N THR A 47 21.14 -0.83 6.70
CA THR A 47 21.15 -2.27 6.98
C THR A 47 20.32 -2.69 8.20
N ILE A 48 19.33 -1.88 8.59
CA ILE A 48 18.40 -2.20 9.66
C ILE A 48 17.26 -3.02 9.06
N PRO A 49 17.15 -4.33 9.37
CA PRO A 49 16.16 -5.18 8.74
C PRO A 49 14.75 -4.73 9.08
N ILE A 50 13.91 -4.60 8.06
CA ILE A 50 12.53 -4.19 8.21
C ILE A 50 11.55 -5.24 7.69
N CYS A 51 10.33 -5.20 8.23
CA CYS A 51 9.25 -6.05 7.78
C CYS A 51 8.32 -5.31 6.83
N GLY A 52 8.11 -5.86 5.63
CA GLY A 52 7.12 -5.38 4.67
C GLY A 52 5.92 -6.31 4.57
N THR A 53 4.72 -5.75 4.43
CA THR A 53 3.48 -6.49 4.17
C THR A 53 2.72 -5.97 2.94
N ASN A 54 2.28 -6.88 2.10
CA ASN A 54 1.40 -6.60 0.96
C ASN A 54 0.17 -7.52 1.05
N GLY A 55 -0.89 -7.03 1.71
CA GLY A 55 -2.07 -7.83 2.01
C GLY A 55 -1.74 -8.96 2.99
N GLU A 56 -1.80 -10.20 2.51
CA GLU A 56 -1.47 -11.40 3.27
C GLU A 56 0.02 -11.80 3.16
N LYS A 57 0.75 -11.25 2.18
CA LYS A 57 2.18 -11.56 1.99
C LYS A 57 3.02 -10.77 2.98
N LYS A 58 3.96 -11.44 3.63
CA LYS A 58 5.00 -10.82 4.47
C LYS A 58 6.38 -11.11 3.91
N ARG A 59 7.28 -10.14 4.01
CA ARG A 59 8.67 -10.28 3.58
C ARG A 59 9.58 -9.39 4.42
N THR A 60 10.77 -9.88 4.74
CA THR A 60 11.82 -9.06 5.35
C THR A 60 12.70 -8.47 4.26
N PHE A 61 13.04 -7.20 4.40
CA PHE A 61 13.97 -6.45 3.56
C PHE A 61 15.19 -6.06 4.41
N MET A 62 16.36 -5.88 3.81
CA MET A 62 17.58 -5.54 4.57
C MET A 62 17.46 -4.17 5.22
N ASP A 63 16.79 -3.25 4.55
CA ASP A 63 16.47 -1.91 5.02
C ASP A 63 15.27 -1.34 4.24
N LEU A 64 14.93 -0.08 4.52
CA LEU A 64 13.87 0.63 3.82
C LEU A 64 14.17 0.87 2.34
N CYS A 65 15.44 1.05 1.97
CA CYS A 65 15.83 1.30 0.59
C CYS A 65 15.56 0.04 -0.26
N ASP A 66 15.95 -1.14 0.23
CA ASP A 66 15.66 -2.42 -0.42
C ASP A 66 14.16 -2.66 -0.64
N LEU A 67 13.31 -2.21 0.29
CA LEU A 67 11.86 -2.29 0.13
C LEU A 67 11.37 -1.40 -1.02
N LEU A 68 11.92 -0.19 -1.14
CA LEU A 68 11.59 0.77 -2.20
C LEU A 68 12.10 0.30 -3.57
N GLU A 69 13.33 -0.23 -3.62
CA GLU A 69 13.94 -0.83 -4.81
C GLU A 69 13.10 -2.01 -5.31
N TYR A 70 12.71 -2.90 -4.40
CA TYR A 70 11.84 -4.03 -4.76
C TYR A 70 10.51 -3.56 -5.37
N ALA A 71 9.91 -2.51 -4.79
CA ALA A 71 8.67 -1.94 -5.33
C ALA A 71 8.87 -1.31 -6.72
N CYS A 72 10.01 -0.66 -6.96
CA CYS A 72 10.39 -0.13 -8.26
C CYS A 72 10.58 -1.24 -9.31
N ASP A 73 11.36 -2.27 -8.98
CA ASP A 73 11.73 -3.34 -9.91
C ASP A 73 10.56 -4.27 -10.26
N THR A 74 9.73 -4.60 -9.26
CA THR A 74 8.70 -5.64 -9.39
C THR A 74 7.29 -5.08 -9.55
N ASN A 75 7.10 -3.78 -9.33
CA ASN A 75 5.79 -3.13 -9.19
C ASN A 75 4.93 -3.69 -8.02
N GLU A 76 5.49 -4.50 -7.13
CA GLU A 76 4.81 -4.99 -5.92
C GLU A 76 5.15 -4.10 -4.72
N VAL A 77 4.13 -3.44 -4.16
CA VAL A 77 4.32 -2.51 -3.02
C VAL A 77 4.09 -3.23 -1.69
N TYR A 78 5.12 -3.24 -0.84
CA TYR A 78 5.02 -3.68 0.55
C TYR A 78 4.98 -2.46 1.47
N ASN A 79 4.15 -2.49 2.51
CA ASN A 79 4.09 -1.46 3.53
C ASN A 79 4.96 -1.87 4.71
N HIS A 80 5.81 -0.96 5.18
CA HIS A 80 6.60 -1.18 6.39
C HIS A 80 5.69 -1.36 7.62
N VAL A 81 6.01 -2.36 8.46
CA VAL A 81 5.35 -2.59 9.74
C VAL A 81 6.41 -2.71 10.84
N ASP A 82 6.35 -1.81 11.83
CA ASP A 82 7.35 -1.72 12.90
C ASP A 82 7.28 -2.91 13.89
N ASP A 83 6.07 -3.42 14.14
CA ASP A 83 5.79 -4.42 15.17
C ASP A 83 5.06 -5.63 14.58
N MET A 84 5.79 -6.58 14.00
CA MET A 84 5.21 -7.86 13.56
C MET A 84 5.98 -9.02 14.22
N PRO A 85 5.37 -9.79 15.14
CA PRO A 85 6.05 -10.87 15.87
C PRO A 85 6.48 -12.07 14.98
N ASP A 86 6.14 -12.04 13.70
CA ASP A 86 6.36 -13.14 12.77
C ASP A 86 6.65 -12.60 11.35
N CYS A 87 7.75 -11.86 11.21
CA CYS A 87 8.29 -11.53 9.90
C CYS A 87 9.27 -12.64 9.45
N PRO A 88 9.14 -13.18 8.21
CA PRO A 88 9.98 -14.28 7.77
C PRO A 88 11.45 -13.87 7.74
N VAL A 89 12.32 -14.65 8.39
CA VAL A 89 13.75 -14.36 8.50
C VAL A 89 14.36 -14.05 7.13
N PHE A 90 15.13 -12.96 7.04
CA PHE A 90 15.86 -12.59 5.83
C PHE A 90 16.78 -13.74 5.42
N LYS A 91 16.52 -14.34 4.24
CA LYS A 91 17.37 -15.40 3.69
C LYS A 91 18.31 -14.78 2.69
N ASN A 92 19.57 -14.58 3.07
CA ASN A 92 20.64 -14.29 2.13
C ASN A 92 20.72 -15.46 1.15
N LYS A 93 20.52 -15.19 -0.15
CA LYS A 93 20.80 -16.15 -1.21
C LYS A 93 22.21 -15.91 -1.74
#